data_AF-A0A948FR11-F1
#
_entry.id   AF-A0A948FR11-F1
#
_cell.length_a   1.000
_cell.length_b   1.000
_cell.length_c   1.000
_cell.angle_alpha   90.00
_cell.angle_beta   90.00
_cell.angle_gamma   90.00
#
_symmetry.space_group_name_H-M   'P 1'
#
loop_
_entity.id
_entity.type
_entity.pdbx_description
1 polymer ?
#
loop_
_entity_poly.entity_id
_entity_poly.type
_entity_poly.pdbx_seq_one_letter_code
_entity_poly.pdbx_strand_id
1 'polypeptide(L)'
;MSLKNKSKITPSVKHTKGVNRPLDVFPLLPLRDIVVFPYMIAPLLVGRQVSINAVNRAWANKSRTIVLVTQKNPSIEIITPQNLYKVGILGKIIQAVKMDEGYLKVLIEGLKRVKIKSFSPFSDKEKAGTSMTVEVSYEDEDTFYQEEVASVAFDNSSLHIAKEAMLISQIKNEFKQYAKLNTKTFSSRAPLSGQGGNDYINSVQQISQAGKLADIVSSYLPLKTQAKQQLLEIFSPHIRLTKVSELLKTEIEVIKVEEKIHGKVKEKIRKTQKEFYLQEQMKAIQKELGGEEDPDISSLKEKIRKSGMPKEVEKRASAEVAKLSKMMSISPEATVIRNYVEWLINMPWSKETKDKLDIKWSEKILNEDHYGLEKVKERILEYLAVRKLVGNPKGPILCFA
;
A
#
# COMPACT_ATOMS: atom_id res chain seq x y z
N MET A 1 -21.76 -9.79 -85.44
CA MET A 1 -21.24 -8.56 -84.82
C MET A 1 -21.95 -8.38 -83.50
N SER A 2 -21.26 -8.61 -82.37
CA SER A 2 -21.88 -8.70 -81.06
C SER A 2 -21.05 -7.96 -80.00
N LEU A 3 -21.76 -7.19 -79.19
CA LEU A 3 -21.53 -6.84 -77.78
C LEU A 3 -20.57 -5.68 -77.39
N LYS A 4 -21.21 -4.76 -76.65
CA LYS A 4 -20.80 -4.09 -75.40
C LYS A 4 -20.15 -2.70 -75.47
N ASN A 5 -21.02 -1.70 -75.31
CA ASN A 5 -20.75 -0.40 -74.71
C ASN A 5 -20.21 -0.55 -73.27
N LYS A 6 -19.02 0.00 -72.98
CA LYS A 6 -18.48 0.19 -71.62
C LYS A 6 -18.59 1.66 -71.24
N SER A 7 -19.60 2.02 -70.45
CA SER A 7 -19.63 3.29 -69.71
C SER A 7 -18.80 3.17 -68.44
N LYS A 8 -17.80 4.05 -68.29
CA LYS A 8 -16.98 4.22 -67.08
C LYS A 8 -17.86 4.56 -65.89
N ILE A 9 -17.81 3.74 -64.84
CA ILE A 9 -18.41 4.03 -63.53
C ILE A 9 -17.27 4.52 -62.63
N THR A 10 -17.23 5.83 -62.39
CA THR A 10 -16.50 6.41 -61.26
C THR A 10 -17.38 6.29 -60.00
N PRO A 11 -16.90 5.74 -58.88
CA PRO A 11 -17.66 5.75 -57.64
C PRO A 11 -17.59 7.14 -57.02
N SER A 12 -18.69 7.89 -57.14
CA SER A 12 -18.94 9.11 -56.37
C SER A 12 -18.99 8.78 -54.88
N VAL A 13 -17.96 9.15 -54.13
CA VAL A 13 -17.95 9.17 -52.66
C VAL A 13 -19.03 10.15 -52.19
N LYS A 14 -20.19 9.62 -51.81
CA LYS A 14 -21.22 10.40 -51.11
C LYS A 14 -20.75 10.60 -49.67
N HIS A 15 -20.27 11.80 -49.35
CA HIS A 15 -20.22 12.27 -47.97
C HIS A 15 -21.64 12.27 -47.41
N THR A 16 -21.99 11.25 -46.64
CA THR A 16 -23.22 11.21 -45.86
C THR A 16 -23.07 12.18 -44.69
N LYS A 17 -23.69 13.36 -44.84
CA LYS A 17 -23.92 14.32 -43.76
C LYS A 17 -24.55 13.59 -42.56
N GLY A 18 -24.01 13.86 -41.37
CA GLY A 18 -24.36 13.20 -40.11
C GLY A 18 -25.86 13.18 -39.87
N VAL A 19 -26.41 11.96 -39.75
CA VAL A 19 -27.75 11.73 -39.24
C VAL A 19 -27.70 12.04 -37.75
N ASN A 20 -28.36 13.12 -37.34
CA ASN A 20 -28.52 13.53 -35.94
C ASN A 20 -29.43 12.49 -35.24
N ARG A 21 -28.85 11.39 -34.75
CA ARG A 21 -29.58 10.43 -33.90
C ARG A 21 -30.00 11.16 -32.62
N PRO A 22 -31.27 11.04 -32.17
CA PRO A 22 -31.68 11.60 -30.89
C PRO A 22 -30.81 10.98 -29.78
N LEU A 23 -30.24 11.81 -28.91
CA LEU A 23 -29.46 11.34 -27.78
C LEU A 23 -30.41 10.64 -26.79
N ASP A 24 -30.06 9.43 -26.38
CA ASP A 24 -30.83 8.70 -25.38
C ASP A 24 -30.61 9.32 -23.99
N VAL A 25 -31.71 9.55 -23.26
CA VAL A 25 -31.69 10.09 -21.88
C VAL A 25 -31.86 8.97 -20.87
N PHE A 26 -30.91 8.83 -19.95
CA PHE A 26 -30.94 7.80 -18.91
C PHE A 26 -30.87 8.38 -17.49
N PRO A 27 -31.46 7.70 -16.49
CA PRO A 27 -31.19 8.00 -15.09
C PRO A 27 -29.69 7.80 -14.77
N LEU A 28 -29.14 8.68 -13.94
CA LEU A 28 -27.75 8.66 -13.51
C LEU A 28 -27.62 8.10 -12.10
N LEU A 29 -26.74 7.11 -11.93
CA LEU A 29 -26.29 6.63 -10.62
C LEU A 29 -24.82 7.01 -10.42
N PRO A 30 -24.53 8.01 -9.57
CA PRO A 30 -23.16 8.38 -9.22
C PRO A 30 -22.56 7.35 -8.26
N LEU A 31 -21.37 6.85 -8.61
CA LEU A 31 -20.63 5.85 -7.85
C LEU A 31 -19.53 6.51 -7.00
N ARG A 32 -19.30 5.98 -5.79
CA ARG A 32 -18.16 6.35 -4.93
C ARG A 32 -17.18 5.20 -4.87
N ASP A 33 -15.89 5.50 -5.04
CA ASP A 33 -14.78 4.55 -4.89
C ASP A 33 -14.89 3.24 -5.68
N ILE A 34 -15.70 3.21 -6.73
CA ILE A 34 -15.84 2.07 -7.63
C ILE A 34 -16.04 2.54 -9.06
N VAL A 35 -15.33 1.90 -9.97
CA VAL A 35 -15.51 2.01 -11.42
C VAL A 35 -16.05 0.67 -11.90
N VAL A 36 -17.23 0.68 -12.50
CA VAL A 36 -17.81 -0.50 -13.14
C VAL A 36 -17.28 -0.60 -14.58
N PHE A 37 -16.98 -1.80 -15.04
CA PHE A 37 -16.56 -2.09 -16.41
C PHE A 37 -17.69 -2.80 -17.19
N PRO A 38 -17.64 -2.84 -18.53
CA PRO A 38 -18.51 -3.72 -19.30
C PRO A 38 -18.39 -5.18 -18.85
N TYR A 39 -19.50 -5.92 -18.88
CA TYR A 39 -19.66 -7.31 -18.44
C TYR A 39 -19.46 -7.56 -16.94
N MET A 40 -19.10 -6.54 -16.15
CA MET A 40 -18.95 -6.65 -14.70
C MET A 40 -20.31 -6.64 -14.02
N ILE A 41 -20.53 -7.59 -13.12
CA ILE A 41 -21.68 -7.60 -12.21
C ILE A 41 -21.23 -7.02 -10.87
N ALA A 42 -21.77 -5.86 -10.50
CA ALA A 42 -21.38 -5.13 -9.29
C ALA A 42 -22.56 -5.03 -8.30
N PRO A 43 -22.43 -5.54 -7.06
CA PRO A 43 -23.37 -5.24 -5.99
C PRO A 43 -23.11 -3.85 -5.43
N LEU A 44 -24.13 -3.00 -5.41
CA LEU A 44 -24.05 -1.61 -4.95
C LEU A 44 -25.07 -1.35 -3.85
N LEU A 45 -24.63 -0.71 -2.77
CA LEU A 45 -25.51 -0.23 -1.71
C LEU A 45 -25.82 1.25 -1.95
N VAL A 46 -27.10 1.58 -2.10
CA VAL A 46 -27.56 2.92 -2.46
C VAL A 46 -28.37 3.50 -1.30
N GLY A 47 -27.92 4.63 -0.73
CA GLY A 47 -28.59 5.29 0.40
C GLY A 47 -29.02 6.74 0.17
N ARG A 48 -28.42 7.45 -0.80
CA ARG A 48 -28.80 8.84 -1.09
C ARG A 48 -30.16 8.87 -1.79
N GLN A 49 -31.08 9.72 -1.35
CA GLN A 49 -32.42 9.82 -1.93
C GLN A 49 -32.41 10.04 -3.46
N VAL A 50 -31.53 10.92 -3.95
CA VAL A 50 -31.33 11.19 -5.39
C VAL A 50 -30.95 9.92 -6.16
N SER A 51 -30.12 9.07 -5.56
CA SER A 51 -29.67 7.81 -6.15
C SER A 51 -30.75 6.72 -6.08
N ILE A 52 -31.50 6.65 -4.96
CA ILE A 52 -32.65 5.74 -4.81
C ILE A 52 -33.71 6.07 -5.88
N ASN A 53 -34.00 7.36 -6.09
CA ASN A 53 -34.94 7.81 -7.11
C ASN A 53 -34.48 7.43 -8.53
N ALA A 54 -33.19 7.58 -8.83
CA ALA A 54 -32.63 7.16 -10.11
C ALA A 54 -32.78 5.65 -10.36
N VAL A 55 -32.53 4.82 -9.32
CA VAL A 55 -32.71 3.37 -9.37
C VAL A 55 -34.19 3.00 -9.57
N ASN A 56 -35.10 3.59 -8.80
CA ASN A 56 -36.54 3.31 -8.93
C ASN A 56 -37.08 3.68 -10.32
N ARG A 57 -36.62 4.80 -10.89
CA ARG A 57 -36.96 5.21 -12.25
C ARG A 57 -36.43 4.23 -13.29
N ALA A 58 -35.16 3.84 -13.17
CA ALA A 58 -34.58 2.85 -14.07
C ALA A 58 -35.34 1.50 -13.96
N TRP A 59 -35.71 1.09 -12.74
CA TRP A 59 -36.45 -0.15 -12.48
C TRP A 59 -37.86 -0.16 -13.07
N ALA A 60 -38.55 1.00 -13.06
CA ALA A 60 -39.88 1.16 -13.65
C ALA A 60 -39.86 1.07 -15.18
N ASN A 61 -38.73 1.38 -15.83
CA ASN A 61 -38.57 1.25 -17.27
C ASN A 61 -38.39 -0.22 -17.69
N LYS A 62 -39.00 -0.63 -18.81
CA LYS A 62 -38.90 -2.01 -19.34
C LYS A 62 -37.45 -2.45 -19.58
N SER A 63 -36.58 -1.55 -20.01
CA SER A 63 -35.17 -1.84 -20.30
C SER A 63 -34.32 -2.01 -19.04
N ARG A 64 -34.76 -1.48 -17.88
CA ARG A 64 -34.01 -1.47 -16.61
C ARG A 64 -32.60 -0.87 -16.73
N THR A 65 -32.42 0.06 -17.66
CA THR A 65 -31.13 0.67 -17.99
C THR A 65 -30.86 1.91 -17.14
N ILE A 66 -29.61 2.05 -16.70
CA ILE A 66 -29.12 3.15 -15.87
C ILE A 66 -27.69 3.50 -16.26
N VAL A 67 -27.30 4.77 -16.20
CA VAL A 67 -25.92 5.18 -16.47
C VAL A 67 -25.17 5.33 -15.15
N LEU A 68 -24.04 4.66 -15.06
CA LEU A 68 -23.14 4.63 -13.91
C LEU A 68 -21.95 5.55 -14.16
N VAL A 69 -21.71 6.49 -13.24
CA VAL A 69 -20.60 7.44 -13.38
C VAL A 69 -19.88 7.60 -12.07
N THR A 70 -18.57 7.41 -12.11
CA THR A 70 -17.71 7.55 -10.94
C THR A 70 -17.54 9.03 -10.57
N GLN A 71 -17.49 9.32 -9.28
CA GLN A 71 -17.09 10.63 -8.76
C GLN A 71 -15.56 10.76 -8.78
N LYS A 72 -15.06 11.94 -9.15
CA LYS A 72 -13.62 12.26 -9.11
C LYS A 72 -13.07 12.29 -7.70
N ASN A 73 -13.86 12.79 -6.76
CA ASN A 73 -13.55 12.79 -5.34
C ASN A 73 -14.72 12.15 -4.57
N PRO A 74 -14.53 11.00 -3.93
CA PRO A 74 -15.58 10.29 -3.19
C PRO A 74 -16.03 11.01 -1.91
N SER A 75 -15.22 11.94 -1.41
CA SER A 75 -15.45 12.63 -0.14
C SER A 75 -16.49 13.74 -0.25
N ILE A 76 -16.75 14.24 -1.45
CA ILE A 76 -17.72 15.34 -1.61
C ILE A 76 -19.13 14.77 -1.68
N GLU A 77 -20.00 15.32 -0.84
CA GLU A 77 -21.35 14.82 -0.72
C GLU A 77 -22.27 15.27 -1.86
N ILE A 78 -22.06 16.51 -2.30
CA ILE A 78 -22.85 17.17 -3.33
C ILE A 78 -22.42 16.69 -4.72
N ILE A 79 -23.35 16.08 -5.44
CA ILE A 79 -23.13 15.60 -6.80
C ILE A 79 -23.33 16.76 -7.76
N THR A 80 -22.23 17.27 -8.32
CA THR A 80 -22.26 18.25 -9.41
C THR A 80 -21.65 17.66 -10.68
N PRO A 81 -22.06 18.12 -11.88
CA PRO A 81 -21.49 17.67 -13.15
C PRO A 81 -19.97 17.77 -13.22
N GLN A 82 -19.37 18.76 -12.56
CA GLN A 82 -17.92 18.99 -12.56
C GLN A 82 -17.15 17.93 -11.76
N ASN A 83 -17.80 17.38 -10.72
CA ASN A 83 -17.25 16.37 -9.82
C ASN A 83 -17.39 14.94 -10.36
N LEU A 84 -18.04 14.76 -11.51
CA LEU A 84 -18.21 13.47 -12.17
C LEU A 84 -17.24 13.33 -13.34
N TYR A 85 -16.86 12.09 -13.64
CA TYR A 85 -16.15 11.79 -14.88
C TYR A 85 -17.08 11.91 -16.09
N LYS A 86 -16.50 12.16 -17.27
CA LYS A 86 -17.27 12.31 -18.53
C LYS A 86 -17.56 10.97 -19.21
N VAL A 87 -16.83 9.92 -18.84
CA VAL A 87 -17.03 8.56 -19.34
C VAL A 87 -17.61 7.71 -18.21
N GLY A 88 -18.70 7.02 -18.53
CA GLY A 88 -19.38 6.11 -17.62
C GLY A 88 -19.77 4.81 -18.32
N ILE A 89 -20.58 4.01 -17.63
CA ILE A 89 -21.10 2.74 -18.14
C ILE A 89 -22.62 2.80 -18.21
N LEU A 90 -23.18 2.45 -19.37
CA LEU A 90 -24.57 2.02 -19.44
C LEU A 90 -24.67 0.64 -18.81
N GLY A 91 -25.43 0.52 -17.73
CA GLY A 91 -25.68 -0.73 -17.03
C GLY A 91 -27.14 -1.13 -17.04
N LYS A 92 -27.39 -2.38 -16.69
CA LYS A 92 -28.72 -2.95 -16.49
C LYS A 92 -28.89 -3.41 -15.06
N ILE A 93 -29.98 -3.01 -14.42
CA ILE A 93 -30.32 -3.46 -13.09
C ILE A 93 -30.86 -4.90 -13.18
N ILE A 94 -30.10 -5.84 -12.63
CA ILE A 94 -30.51 -7.24 -12.51
C ILE A 94 -31.50 -7.39 -11.36
N GLN A 95 -31.16 -6.83 -10.20
CA GLN A 95 -31.91 -6.99 -8.97
C GLN A 95 -31.86 -5.71 -8.14
N ALA A 96 -32.96 -5.40 -7.46
CA ALA A 96 -33.10 -4.27 -6.54
C ALA A 96 -33.88 -4.74 -5.31
N VAL A 97 -33.24 -4.74 -4.13
CA VAL A 97 -33.86 -5.16 -2.87
C VAL A 97 -33.77 -4.01 -1.87
N LYS A 98 -34.90 -3.65 -1.27
CA LYS A 98 -34.94 -2.66 -0.19
C LYS A 98 -34.49 -3.33 1.12
N MET A 99 -33.62 -2.65 1.85
CA MET A 99 -33.14 -3.07 3.18
C MET A 99 -33.98 -2.37 4.27
N ASP A 100 -34.02 -2.94 5.46
CA ASP A 100 -34.82 -2.44 6.60
C ASP A 100 -34.41 -1.02 7.04
N GLU A 101 -33.14 -0.66 6.86
CA GLU A 101 -32.57 0.65 7.21
C GLU A 101 -32.79 1.73 6.13
N GLY A 102 -33.67 1.49 5.14
CA GLY A 102 -33.98 2.48 4.08
C GLY A 102 -32.97 2.55 2.93
N TYR A 103 -31.88 1.77 3.00
CA TYR A 103 -30.96 1.56 1.88
C TYR A 103 -31.55 0.60 0.83
N LEU A 104 -31.01 0.66 -0.38
CA LEU A 104 -31.38 -0.23 -1.47
C LEU A 104 -30.14 -0.97 -1.98
N LYS A 105 -30.14 -2.30 -1.90
CA LYS A 105 -29.11 -3.17 -2.45
C LYS A 105 -29.44 -3.49 -3.90
N VAL A 106 -28.61 -3.03 -4.82
CA VAL A 106 -28.77 -3.21 -6.27
C VAL A 106 -27.68 -4.13 -6.79
N LEU A 107 -28.04 -5.05 -7.69
CA LEU A 107 -27.08 -5.76 -8.52
C LEU A 107 -27.16 -5.20 -9.95
N ILE A 108 -26.05 -4.68 -10.46
CA ILE A 108 -26.00 -4.04 -11.79
C ILE A 108 -24.99 -4.77 -12.66
N GLU A 109 -25.38 -5.06 -13.90
CA GLU A 109 -24.50 -5.53 -14.97
C GLU A 109 -24.05 -4.34 -15.83
N GLY A 110 -22.75 -4.13 -15.98
CA GLY A 110 -22.22 -3.17 -16.94
C GLY A 110 -22.40 -3.69 -18.37
N LEU A 111 -22.96 -2.89 -19.27
CA LEU A 111 -23.18 -3.30 -20.67
C LEU A 111 -22.14 -2.68 -21.61
N LYS A 112 -22.09 -1.35 -21.67
CA LYS A 112 -21.27 -0.62 -22.64
C LYS A 112 -20.75 0.70 -22.08
N ARG A 113 -19.62 1.18 -22.61
CA ARG A 113 -19.10 2.52 -22.36
C ARG A 113 -20.00 3.57 -22.98
N VAL A 114 -20.15 4.70 -22.27
CA VAL A 114 -20.88 5.87 -22.76
C VAL A 114 -20.13 7.14 -22.45
N LYS A 115 -20.15 8.09 -23.39
CA LYS A 115 -19.70 9.47 -23.14
C LYS A 115 -20.90 10.34 -22.80
N ILE A 116 -20.80 11.06 -21.69
CA ILE A 116 -21.85 11.97 -21.22
C ILE A 116 -21.73 13.28 -22.00
N LYS A 117 -22.81 13.70 -22.65
CA LYS A 117 -22.88 14.96 -23.39
C LYS A 117 -23.42 16.09 -22.52
N SER A 118 -24.49 15.83 -21.78
CA SER A 118 -25.13 16.80 -20.92
C SER A 118 -25.66 16.14 -19.63
N PHE A 119 -25.73 16.95 -18.58
CA PHE A 119 -26.35 16.57 -17.31
C PHE A 119 -27.58 17.45 -17.10
N SER A 120 -28.73 16.82 -16.84
CA SER A 120 -29.98 17.52 -16.59
C SER A 120 -30.55 17.11 -15.23
N PRO A 121 -30.93 18.08 -14.37
CA PRO A 121 -31.72 17.77 -13.20
C PRO A 121 -33.11 17.36 -13.68
N PHE A 122 -33.60 16.25 -13.15
CA PHE A 122 -34.97 15.82 -13.39
C PHE A 122 -35.76 15.95 -12.09
N SER A 123 -36.79 16.79 -12.12
CA SER A 123 -37.78 16.92 -11.07
C SER A 123 -39.14 16.55 -11.66
N ASP A 124 -39.70 15.44 -11.17
CA ASP A 124 -41.10 15.12 -11.43
C ASP A 124 -41.95 15.76 -10.33
N LYS A 125 -42.97 16.54 -10.70
CA LYS A 125 -43.87 17.18 -9.73
C LYS A 125 -44.85 16.19 -9.11
N GLU A 126 -45.10 15.04 -9.76
CA GLU A 126 -46.14 14.09 -9.33
C GLU A 126 -45.58 12.80 -8.70
N LYS A 127 -44.30 12.45 -8.93
CA LYS A 127 -43.68 11.22 -8.40
C LYS A 127 -42.30 11.48 -7.80
N ALA A 128 -42.31 11.80 -6.51
CA ALA A 128 -41.25 11.57 -5.52
C ALA A 128 -39.78 11.74 -5.99
N GLY A 129 -39.38 13.01 -6.16
CA GLY A 129 -38.03 13.48 -5.81
C GLY A 129 -37.06 13.70 -6.96
N THR A 130 -36.12 14.61 -6.73
CA THR A 130 -35.11 15.02 -7.72
C THR A 130 -34.15 13.87 -8.02
N SER A 131 -33.98 13.55 -9.30
CA SER A 131 -32.95 12.62 -9.80
C SER A 131 -32.12 13.33 -10.87
N MET A 132 -30.91 12.86 -11.17
CA MET A 132 -30.13 13.39 -12.29
C MET A 132 -30.31 12.47 -13.51
N THR A 133 -30.48 13.06 -14.68
CA THR A 133 -30.48 12.36 -15.97
C THR A 133 -29.29 12.81 -16.80
N VAL A 134 -28.86 11.93 -17.70
CA VAL A 134 -27.74 12.21 -18.61
C VAL A 134 -28.12 11.84 -20.03
N GLU A 135 -27.74 12.71 -20.97
CA GLU A 135 -27.72 12.40 -22.39
C GLU A 135 -26.38 11.78 -22.74
N VAL A 136 -26.43 10.64 -23.42
CA VAL A 136 -25.22 9.88 -23.76
C VAL A 136 -25.05 9.71 -25.25
N SER A 137 -23.79 9.68 -25.69
CA SER A 137 -23.43 9.15 -27.00
C SER A 137 -22.73 7.81 -26.84
N TYR A 138 -23.09 6.88 -27.70
CA TYR A 138 -22.37 5.64 -27.88
C TYR A 138 -21.21 5.88 -28.84
N GLU A 139 -20.03 5.41 -28.46
CA GLU A 139 -18.95 5.19 -29.41
C GLU A 139 -18.86 3.67 -29.58
N ASP A 140 -19.22 3.19 -30.77
CA ASP A 140 -19.10 1.77 -31.09
C ASP A 140 -17.60 1.45 -31.19
N GLU A 141 -17.12 0.50 -30.37
CA GLU A 141 -15.73 0.03 -30.42
C GLU A 141 -15.36 -0.42 -31.86
N ASP A 142 -16.34 -0.91 -32.63
CA ASP A 142 -16.21 -1.33 -34.03
C ASP A 142 -15.86 -0.18 -34.99
N THR A 143 -16.30 1.07 -34.71
CA THR A 143 -15.94 2.24 -35.53
C THR A 143 -14.47 2.58 -35.37
N PHE A 144 -13.93 2.46 -34.15
CA PHE A 144 -12.52 2.70 -33.89
C PHE A 144 -11.65 1.59 -34.48
N TYR A 145 -12.08 0.33 -34.41
CA TYR A 145 -11.43 -0.78 -35.10
C TYR A 145 -11.37 -0.57 -36.61
N GLN A 146 -12.47 -0.12 -37.22
CA GLN A 146 -12.50 0.15 -38.66
C GLN A 146 -11.63 1.34 -39.05
N GLU A 147 -11.58 2.42 -38.26
CA GLU A 147 -10.68 3.55 -38.51
C GLU A 147 -9.20 3.21 -38.27
N GLU A 148 -8.88 2.44 -37.22
CA GLU A 148 -7.52 1.99 -36.90
C GLU A 148 -7.02 1.04 -38.00
N VAL A 149 -7.83 0.07 -38.42
CA VAL A 149 -7.52 -0.83 -39.55
C VAL A 149 -7.49 -0.09 -40.90
N ALA A 150 -8.33 0.92 -41.12
CA ALA A 150 -8.34 1.71 -42.36
C ALA A 150 -7.15 2.69 -42.46
N SER A 151 -6.67 3.22 -41.31
CA SER A 151 -5.49 4.09 -41.26
C SER A 151 -4.18 3.33 -41.54
N VAL A 152 -4.17 2.01 -41.29
CA VAL A 152 -3.08 1.10 -41.66
C VAL A 152 -3.31 0.62 -43.10
N ALA A 153 -3.22 1.53 -44.06
CA ALA A 153 -3.41 1.20 -45.47
C ALA A 153 -2.31 0.25 -46.00
N PHE A 154 -2.78 -0.83 -46.65
CA PHE A 154 -2.18 -1.60 -47.75
C PHE A 154 -1.12 -2.70 -47.57
N ASP A 155 -0.46 -2.93 -46.41
CA ASP A 155 0.52 -4.04 -46.33
C ASP A 155 0.55 -4.87 -45.02
N ASN A 156 -0.16 -4.44 -43.96
CA ASN A 156 0.06 -4.97 -42.61
C ASN A 156 -1.19 -5.39 -41.82
N SER A 157 -2.37 -5.53 -42.43
CA SER A 157 -3.59 -5.97 -41.71
C SER A 157 -3.40 -7.35 -41.06
N SER A 158 -2.71 -8.28 -41.73
CA SER A 158 -2.37 -9.60 -41.18
C SER A 158 -1.43 -9.50 -39.97
N LEU A 159 -0.49 -8.55 -39.99
CA LEU A 159 0.46 -8.32 -38.89
C LEU A 159 -0.25 -7.70 -37.68
N HIS A 160 -1.22 -6.81 -37.88
CA HIS A 160 -2.03 -6.25 -36.79
C HIS A 160 -2.87 -7.31 -36.08
N ILE A 161 -3.55 -8.18 -36.84
CA ILE A 161 -4.34 -9.28 -36.28
C ILE A 161 -3.44 -10.25 -35.52
N ALA A 162 -2.25 -10.56 -36.06
CA ALA A 162 -1.27 -11.40 -35.39
C ALA A 162 -0.74 -10.77 -34.08
N LYS A 163 -0.42 -9.47 -34.09
CA LYS A 163 0.01 -8.72 -32.89
C LYS A 163 -1.08 -8.69 -31.81
N GLU A 164 -2.33 -8.48 -32.19
CA GLU A 164 -3.46 -8.49 -31.27
C GLU A 164 -3.68 -9.87 -30.66
N ALA A 165 -3.62 -10.93 -31.48
CA ALA A 165 -3.70 -12.32 -31.00
C ALA A 165 -2.55 -12.69 -30.05
N MET A 166 -1.32 -12.26 -30.36
CA MET A 166 -0.17 -12.42 -29.49
C MET A 166 -0.40 -11.72 -28.14
N LEU A 167 -0.86 -10.47 -28.15
CA LEU A 167 -1.13 -9.71 -26.93
C LEU A 167 -2.24 -10.36 -26.07
N ILE A 168 -3.30 -10.85 -26.72
CA ILE A 168 -4.37 -11.63 -26.06
C ILE A 168 -3.78 -12.86 -25.36
N SER A 169 -2.96 -13.64 -26.05
CA SER A 169 -2.34 -14.83 -25.47
C SER A 169 -1.40 -14.49 -24.30
N GLN A 170 -0.65 -13.39 -24.42
CA GLN A 170 0.23 -12.90 -23.37
C GLN A 170 -0.56 -12.52 -22.12
N ILE A 171 -1.61 -11.72 -22.26
CA ILE A 171 -2.47 -11.29 -21.14
C ILE A 171 -3.18 -12.48 -20.51
N LYS A 172 -3.65 -13.45 -21.30
CA LYS A 172 -4.22 -14.70 -20.78
C LYS A 172 -3.24 -15.46 -19.91
N ASN A 173 -1.97 -15.52 -20.29
CA ASN A 173 -0.93 -16.18 -19.50
C ASN A 173 -0.57 -15.39 -18.24
N GLU A 174 -0.39 -14.07 -18.37
CA GLU A 174 -0.14 -13.16 -17.24
C GLU A 174 -1.29 -13.23 -16.22
N PHE A 175 -2.55 -13.22 -16.69
CA PHE A 175 -3.71 -13.30 -15.81
C PHE A 175 -3.80 -14.66 -15.11
N LYS A 176 -3.47 -15.74 -15.81
CA LYS A 176 -3.38 -17.08 -15.21
C LYS A 176 -2.30 -17.14 -14.12
N GLN A 177 -1.14 -16.51 -14.35
CA GLN A 177 -0.09 -16.40 -13.34
C GLN A 177 -0.56 -15.56 -12.14
N TYR A 178 -1.16 -14.40 -12.40
CA TYR A 178 -1.72 -13.53 -11.38
C TYR A 178 -2.75 -14.25 -10.50
N ALA A 179 -3.71 -14.95 -11.12
CA ALA A 179 -4.75 -15.68 -10.41
C ALA A 179 -4.21 -16.83 -9.55
N LYS A 180 -3.16 -17.53 -10.00
CA LYS A 180 -2.48 -18.57 -9.23
C LYS A 180 -1.74 -18.03 -8.01
N LEU A 181 -1.07 -16.89 -8.14
CA LEU A 181 -0.35 -16.26 -7.03
C LEU A 181 -1.34 -15.64 -6.03
N ASN A 182 -2.45 -15.10 -6.52
CA ASN A 182 -3.44 -14.39 -5.70
C ASN A 182 -4.61 -15.27 -5.20
N THR A 183 -4.38 -16.56 -4.97
CA THR A 183 -5.42 -17.54 -4.58
C THR A 183 -6.24 -17.13 -3.36
N LYS A 184 -5.67 -16.37 -2.42
CA LYS A 184 -6.34 -15.86 -1.21
C LYS A 184 -7.35 -14.73 -1.48
N THR A 185 -7.09 -13.89 -2.48
CA THR A 185 -8.00 -12.79 -2.86
C THR A 185 -9.09 -13.26 -3.81
N PHE A 186 -8.78 -14.25 -4.67
CA PHE A 186 -9.76 -14.85 -5.57
C PHE A 186 -10.77 -15.75 -4.86
N SER A 187 -10.38 -16.42 -3.76
CA SER A 187 -11.34 -17.18 -2.93
C SER A 187 -12.30 -16.28 -2.14
N SER A 188 -11.91 -15.05 -1.82
CA SER A 188 -12.72 -14.09 -1.06
C SER A 188 -13.57 -13.15 -1.93
N ARG A 189 -13.22 -12.95 -3.20
CA ARG A 189 -13.99 -12.14 -4.17
C ARG A 189 -14.89 -12.95 -5.12
N ALA A 190 -14.86 -14.28 -5.05
CA ALA A 190 -15.79 -15.12 -5.79
C ALA A 190 -17.20 -14.96 -5.19
N PRO A 191 -18.20 -14.44 -5.95
CA PRO A 191 -19.58 -14.41 -5.49
C PRO A 191 -20.07 -15.82 -5.20
N LEU A 192 -20.56 -16.07 -3.98
CA LEU A 192 -21.67 -16.96 -3.55
C LEU A 192 -21.88 -18.36 -4.20
N SER A 193 -21.02 -18.84 -5.08
CA SER A 193 -21.03 -20.18 -5.64
C SER A 193 -19.71 -20.83 -5.26
N GLY A 194 -19.75 -21.85 -4.39
CA GLY A 194 -18.59 -22.57 -3.85
C GLY A 194 -17.78 -23.37 -4.89
N GLN A 195 -17.39 -22.75 -5.99
CA GLN A 195 -16.56 -23.31 -7.06
C GLN A 195 -15.45 -22.29 -7.38
N GLY A 196 -14.21 -22.78 -7.33
CA GLY A 196 -13.02 -21.99 -7.02
C GLY A 196 -12.50 -21.08 -8.14
N GLY A 197 -11.43 -20.36 -7.82
CA GLY A 197 -10.72 -19.43 -8.73
C GLY A 197 -10.33 -20.00 -10.10
N ASN A 198 -10.38 -21.33 -10.31
CA ASN A 198 -10.10 -21.98 -11.59
C ASN A 198 -11.19 -21.75 -12.66
N ASP A 199 -12.47 -21.64 -12.28
CA ASP A 199 -13.54 -21.44 -13.28
C ASP A 199 -13.49 -20.06 -13.92
N TYR A 200 -13.05 -19.06 -13.15
CA TYR A 200 -12.78 -17.70 -13.65
C TYR A 200 -11.61 -17.69 -14.63
N ILE A 201 -10.52 -18.42 -14.31
CA ILE A 201 -9.37 -18.54 -15.23
C ILE A 201 -9.86 -19.17 -16.54
N ASN A 202 -10.61 -20.27 -16.48
CA ASN A 202 -11.14 -20.95 -17.66
C ASN A 202 -12.07 -20.05 -18.50
N SER A 203 -12.93 -19.28 -17.84
CA SER A 203 -13.80 -18.30 -18.50
C SER A 203 -13.01 -17.24 -19.25
N VAL A 204 -11.93 -16.73 -18.65
CA VAL A 204 -11.04 -15.75 -19.30
C VAL A 204 -10.25 -16.36 -20.46
N GLN A 205 -9.85 -17.63 -20.38
CA GLN A 205 -9.15 -18.32 -21.47
C GLN A 205 -10.02 -18.47 -22.74
N GLN A 206 -11.34 -18.56 -22.58
CA GLN A 206 -12.28 -18.70 -23.71
C GLN A 206 -12.56 -17.39 -24.46
N ILE A 207 -12.18 -16.23 -23.90
CA ILE A 207 -12.46 -14.93 -24.52
C ILE A 207 -11.48 -14.68 -25.67
N SER A 208 -12.00 -14.45 -26.88
CA SER A 208 -11.17 -14.14 -28.07
C SER A 208 -11.15 -12.66 -28.44
N GLN A 209 -12.09 -11.86 -27.92
CA GLN A 209 -12.17 -10.43 -28.22
C GLN A 209 -11.28 -9.62 -27.28
N ALA A 210 -10.40 -8.78 -27.84
CA ALA A 210 -9.48 -7.94 -27.08
C ALA A 210 -10.18 -6.97 -26.13
N GLY A 211 -11.18 -6.22 -26.62
CA GLY A 211 -11.89 -5.23 -25.81
C GLY A 211 -12.57 -5.85 -24.59
N LYS A 212 -13.27 -6.96 -24.81
CA LYS A 212 -13.92 -7.74 -23.75
C LYS A 212 -12.92 -8.33 -22.76
N LEU A 213 -11.79 -8.86 -23.24
CA LEU A 213 -10.73 -9.39 -22.37
C LEU A 213 -10.15 -8.30 -21.47
N ALA A 214 -9.83 -7.14 -22.04
CA ALA A 214 -9.28 -6.01 -21.29
C ALA A 214 -10.21 -5.57 -20.15
N ASP A 215 -11.50 -5.51 -20.42
CA ASP A 215 -12.51 -5.05 -19.46
C ASP A 215 -12.72 -6.03 -18.31
N ILE A 216 -12.80 -7.32 -18.66
CA ILE A 216 -12.96 -8.39 -17.67
C ILE A 216 -11.71 -8.46 -16.78
N VAL A 217 -10.50 -8.42 -17.36
CA VAL A 217 -9.26 -8.42 -16.57
C VAL A 217 -9.16 -7.17 -15.68
N SER A 218 -9.52 -5.99 -16.21
CA SER A 218 -9.52 -4.73 -15.44
C SER A 218 -10.46 -4.76 -14.24
N SER A 219 -11.59 -5.48 -14.34
CA SER A 219 -12.54 -5.62 -13.23
C SER A 219 -11.95 -6.34 -12.02
N TYR A 220 -11.04 -7.31 -12.24
CA TYR A 220 -10.44 -8.12 -11.19
C TYR A 220 -9.19 -7.49 -10.56
N LEU A 221 -8.55 -6.53 -11.22
CA LEU A 221 -7.34 -5.90 -10.69
C LEU A 221 -7.65 -4.96 -9.52
N PRO A 222 -6.87 -5.00 -8.42
CA PRO A 222 -7.04 -4.15 -7.24
C PRO A 222 -6.44 -2.75 -7.46
N LEU A 223 -6.86 -2.07 -8.54
CA LEU A 223 -6.38 -0.75 -8.90
C LEU A 223 -7.13 0.36 -8.16
N LYS A 224 -6.45 1.49 -7.92
CA LYS A 224 -7.09 2.73 -7.46
C LYS A 224 -8.15 3.21 -8.45
N THR A 225 -9.19 3.85 -7.95
CA THR A 225 -10.32 4.39 -8.74
C THR A 225 -9.87 5.21 -9.95
N GLN A 226 -8.85 6.07 -9.78
CA GLN A 226 -8.32 6.91 -10.86
C GLN A 226 -7.73 6.07 -12.00
N ALA A 227 -6.94 5.03 -11.69
CA ALA A 227 -6.35 4.15 -12.68
C ALA A 227 -7.42 3.31 -13.40
N LYS A 228 -8.43 2.83 -12.68
CA LYS A 228 -9.58 2.14 -13.30
C LYS A 228 -10.35 3.06 -14.25
N GLN A 229 -10.54 4.31 -13.85
CA GLN A 229 -11.23 5.29 -14.68
C GLN A 229 -10.43 5.62 -15.95
N GLN A 230 -9.10 5.75 -15.85
CA GLN A 230 -8.22 5.91 -17.02
C GLN A 230 -8.37 4.75 -18.00
N LEU A 231 -8.44 3.50 -17.52
CA LEU A 231 -8.70 2.33 -18.36
C LEU A 231 -10.09 2.35 -19.01
N LEU A 232 -11.10 2.87 -18.30
CA LEU A 232 -12.45 3.03 -18.83
C LEU A 232 -12.50 4.06 -19.96
N GLU A 233 -11.69 5.13 -19.86
CA GLU A 233 -11.59 6.23 -20.82
C GLU A 233 -10.83 5.85 -22.11
N ILE A 234 -10.07 4.74 -22.12
CA ILE A 234 -9.40 4.25 -23.32
C ILE A 234 -10.39 3.43 -24.16
N PHE A 235 -10.82 4.00 -25.29
CA PHE A 235 -11.75 3.35 -26.21
C PHE A 235 -11.06 2.33 -27.13
N SER A 236 -9.84 2.60 -27.61
CA SER A 236 -9.06 1.65 -28.44
C SER A 236 -8.72 0.38 -27.64
N PRO A 237 -9.19 -0.80 -28.07
CA PRO A 237 -8.95 -2.04 -27.35
C PRO A 237 -7.48 -2.46 -27.33
N HIS A 238 -6.72 -2.14 -28.37
CA HIS A 238 -5.29 -2.48 -28.45
C HIS A 238 -4.49 -1.69 -27.40
N ILE A 239 -4.69 -0.37 -27.33
CA ILE A 239 -4.06 0.49 -26.32
C ILE A 239 -4.50 0.06 -24.92
N ARG A 240 -5.80 -0.26 -24.75
CA ARG A 240 -6.35 -0.70 -23.46
C ARG A 240 -5.71 -2.01 -23.00
N LEU A 241 -5.61 -3.02 -23.86
CA LEU A 241 -4.94 -4.28 -23.54
C LEU A 241 -3.48 -4.07 -23.17
N THR A 242 -2.74 -3.26 -23.93
CA THR A 242 -1.33 -2.97 -23.64
C THR A 242 -1.19 -2.36 -22.24
N LYS A 243 -2.04 -1.38 -21.90
CA LYS A 243 -2.04 -0.77 -20.57
C LYS A 243 -2.41 -1.75 -19.46
N VAL A 244 -3.39 -2.63 -19.70
CA VAL A 244 -3.77 -3.68 -18.76
C VAL A 244 -2.61 -4.66 -18.55
N SER A 245 -1.89 -5.06 -19.61
CA SER A 245 -0.71 -5.94 -19.50
C SER A 245 0.40 -5.30 -18.66
N GLU A 246 0.71 -4.02 -18.87
CA GLU A 246 1.68 -3.29 -18.03
C GLU A 246 1.28 -3.33 -16.55
N LEU A 247 0.04 -2.98 -16.23
CA LEU A 247 -0.46 -2.98 -14.85
C LEU A 247 -0.44 -4.38 -14.24
N LEU A 248 -0.83 -5.39 -15.01
CA LEU A 248 -0.84 -6.78 -14.57
C LEU A 248 0.58 -7.29 -14.27
N LYS A 249 1.58 -6.94 -15.09
CA LYS A 249 2.99 -7.24 -14.83
C LYS A 249 3.47 -6.62 -13.53
N THR A 250 3.21 -5.33 -13.32
CA THR A 250 3.60 -4.64 -12.08
C THR A 250 2.98 -5.29 -10.85
N GLU A 251 1.72 -5.71 -10.94
CA GLU A 251 1.03 -6.37 -9.84
C GLU A 251 1.61 -7.77 -9.55
N ILE A 252 1.94 -8.54 -10.59
CA ILE A 252 2.60 -9.85 -10.43
C ILE A 252 3.96 -9.70 -9.74
N GLU A 253 4.72 -8.65 -10.07
CA GLU A 253 6.00 -8.36 -9.42
C GLU A 253 5.84 -8.01 -7.95
N VAL A 254 4.85 -7.16 -7.62
CA VAL A 254 4.53 -6.83 -6.22
C VAL A 254 4.22 -8.09 -5.42
N ILE A 255 3.35 -8.96 -5.92
CA ILE A 255 2.97 -10.21 -5.22
C ILE A 255 4.19 -11.13 -5.01
N LYS A 256 5.07 -11.25 -6.01
CA LYS A 256 6.31 -12.04 -5.87
C LYS A 256 7.23 -11.49 -4.79
N VAL A 257 7.35 -10.17 -4.68
CA VAL A 257 8.15 -9.52 -3.64
C VAL A 257 7.52 -9.78 -2.26
N GLU A 258 6.20 -9.66 -2.13
CA GLU A 258 5.47 -9.96 -0.90
C GLU A 258 5.68 -11.42 -0.44
N GLU A 259 5.57 -12.39 -1.36
CA GLU A 259 5.84 -13.80 -1.05
C GLU A 259 7.29 -14.03 -0.58
N LYS A 260 8.25 -13.37 -1.23
CA LYS A 260 9.68 -13.44 -0.85
C LYS A 260 9.91 -12.86 0.55
N ILE A 261 9.26 -11.74 0.89
CA ILE A 261 9.33 -11.14 2.23
C ILE A 261 8.70 -12.09 3.25
N HIS A 262 7.51 -12.62 2.95
CA HIS A 262 6.82 -13.55 3.84
C HIS A 262 7.64 -14.83 4.10
N GLY A 263 8.32 -15.35 3.07
CA GLY A 263 9.27 -16.45 3.19
C GLY A 263 10.41 -16.15 4.16
N LYS A 264 11.09 -15.00 4.00
CA LYS A 264 12.17 -14.57 4.91
C LYS A 264 11.70 -14.38 6.34
N VAL A 265 10.52 -13.79 6.54
CA VAL A 265 9.93 -13.60 7.87
C VAL A 265 9.63 -14.95 8.51
N LYS A 266 9.06 -15.90 7.76
CA LYS A 266 8.76 -17.26 8.25
C LYS A 266 10.02 -18.02 8.63
N GLU A 267 11.10 -17.90 7.86
CA GLU A 267 12.41 -18.49 8.20
C GLU A 267 13.00 -17.88 9.47
N LYS A 268 12.94 -16.55 9.61
CA LYS A 268 13.43 -15.85 10.82
C LYS A 268 12.65 -16.30 12.05
N ILE A 269 11.31 -16.37 11.97
CA ILE A 269 10.45 -16.86 13.06
C ILE A 269 10.84 -18.30 13.44
N ARG A 270 11.02 -19.19 12.46
CA ARG A 270 11.44 -20.58 12.73
C ARG A 270 12.80 -20.66 13.42
N LYS A 271 13.78 -19.86 12.98
CA LYS A 271 15.10 -19.80 13.61
C LYS A 271 15.00 -19.32 15.05
N THR A 272 14.31 -18.21 15.30
CA THR A 272 14.11 -17.67 16.65
C THR A 272 13.36 -18.64 17.57
N GLN A 273 12.32 -19.32 17.07
CA GLN A 273 11.61 -20.35 17.85
C GLN A 273 12.52 -21.55 18.19
N LYS A 274 13.34 -22.00 17.24
CA LYS A 274 14.28 -23.10 17.45
C LYS A 274 15.36 -22.71 18.47
N GLU A 275 15.94 -21.52 18.35
CA GLU A 275 16.94 -21.00 19.29
C GLU A 275 16.34 -20.86 20.70
N PHE A 276 15.15 -20.28 20.82
CA PHE A 276 14.44 -20.16 22.09
C PHE A 276 14.22 -21.53 22.75
N TYR A 277 13.73 -22.51 21.97
CA TYR A 277 13.51 -23.87 22.46
C TYR A 277 14.81 -24.54 22.92
N LEU A 278 15.88 -24.46 22.12
CA LEU A 278 17.18 -25.03 22.47
C LEU A 278 17.79 -24.38 23.71
N GLN A 279 17.63 -23.07 23.89
CA GLN A 279 18.11 -22.37 25.08
C GLN A 279 17.34 -22.79 26.34
N GLU A 280 16.02 -22.92 26.28
CA GLU A 280 15.23 -23.43 27.40
C GLU A 280 15.60 -24.88 27.73
N GLN A 281 15.87 -25.72 26.72
CA GLN A 281 16.42 -27.05 26.93
C GLN A 281 17.80 -27.02 27.61
N MET A 282 18.72 -26.16 27.16
CA MET A 282 20.05 -26.03 27.77
C MET A 282 19.97 -25.56 29.22
N LYS A 283 19.10 -24.59 29.54
CA LYS A 283 18.86 -24.16 30.93
C LYS A 283 18.34 -25.29 31.80
N ALA A 284 17.40 -26.09 31.28
CA ALA A 284 16.89 -27.25 32.00
C ALA A 284 18.01 -28.28 32.24
N ILE A 285 18.81 -28.59 31.21
CA ILE A 285 19.95 -29.51 31.30
C ILE A 285 21.01 -29.02 32.31
N GLN A 286 21.40 -27.75 32.27
CA GLN A 286 22.35 -27.15 33.22
C GLN A 286 21.85 -27.18 34.68
N LYS A 287 20.53 -27.03 34.86
CA LYS A 287 19.90 -27.14 36.17
C LYS A 287 19.94 -28.57 36.72
N GLU A 288 19.76 -29.57 35.85
CA GLU A 288 19.81 -31.00 36.21
C GLU A 288 21.24 -31.54 36.41
N LEU A 289 22.23 -31.02 35.65
CA LEU A 289 23.64 -31.45 35.73
C LEU A 289 24.42 -30.88 36.92
N GLY A 290 23.81 -30.05 37.76
CA GLY A 290 24.49 -29.45 38.90
C GLY A 290 25.37 -28.25 38.53
N GLY A 291 24.78 -27.26 37.85
CA GLY A 291 25.15 -25.84 37.89
C GLY A 291 26.65 -25.48 37.98
N GLU A 292 27.42 -25.67 36.91
CA GLU A 292 28.62 -24.85 36.72
C GLU A 292 28.19 -23.45 36.24
N GLU A 293 28.53 -22.43 37.04
CA GLU A 293 28.34 -21.03 36.65
C GLU A 293 29.20 -20.70 35.42
N ASP A 294 28.65 -19.90 34.50
CA ASP A 294 29.36 -19.41 33.31
C ASP A 294 30.75 -18.84 33.71
N PRO A 295 31.87 -19.30 33.12
CA PRO A 295 33.23 -18.88 33.49
C PRO A 295 33.42 -17.36 33.55
N ASP A 296 32.72 -16.64 32.68
CA ASP A 296 32.67 -15.18 32.63
C ASP A 296 32.18 -14.55 33.95
N ILE A 297 31.12 -15.12 34.54
CA ILE A 297 30.50 -14.62 35.77
C ILE A 297 31.43 -14.85 36.96
N SER A 298 32.08 -16.01 37.00
CA SER A 298 33.09 -16.35 38.01
C SER A 298 34.26 -15.36 37.97
N SER A 299 34.74 -14.99 36.77
CA SER A 299 35.81 -14.02 36.59
C SER A 299 35.44 -12.61 37.09
N LEU A 300 34.19 -12.18 36.87
CA LEU A 300 33.69 -10.88 37.33
C LEU A 300 33.60 -10.82 38.86
N LYS A 301 33.12 -11.88 39.50
CA LYS A 301 33.08 -11.97 40.97
C LYS A 301 34.48 -11.86 41.58
N GLU A 302 35.49 -12.50 40.98
CA GLU A 302 36.86 -12.43 41.48
C GLU A 302 37.46 -11.01 41.34
N LYS A 303 37.21 -10.34 40.22
CA LYS A 303 37.66 -8.96 39.98
C LYS A 303 37.01 -7.96 40.93
N ILE A 304 35.72 -8.12 41.26
CA ILE A 304 35.03 -7.29 42.27
C ILE A 304 35.76 -7.37 43.60
N ARG A 305 36.09 -8.58 44.06
CA ARG A 305 36.82 -8.79 45.33
C ARG A 305 38.21 -8.16 45.34
N LYS A 306 38.92 -8.15 44.20
CA LYS A 306 40.27 -7.57 44.07
C LYS A 306 40.28 -6.04 43.99
N SER A 307 39.18 -5.42 43.56
CA SER A 307 39.12 -3.96 43.32
C SER A 307 39.20 -3.09 44.58
N GLY A 308 38.97 -3.65 45.77
CA GLY A 308 39.02 -2.91 47.04
C GLY A 308 37.89 -1.88 47.18
N MET A 309 36.75 -2.10 46.52
CA MET A 309 35.61 -1.18 46.55
C MET A 309 34.92 -1.12 47.94
N PRO A 310 34.32 0.02 48.34
CA PRO A 310 33.58 0.12 49.59
C PRO A 310 32.39 -0.86 49.67
N LYS A 311 32.04 -1.30 50.88
CA LYS A 311 31.01 -2.33 51.13
C LYS A 311 29.66 -2.07 50.43
N GLU A 312 29.22 -0.81 50.36
CA GLU A 312 27.97 -0.46 49.68
C GLU A 312 28.03 -0.69 48.16
N VAL A 313 29.17 -0.34 47.55
CA VAL A 313 29.42 -0.51 46.12
C VAL A 313 29.60 -1.99 45.79
N GLU A 314 30.33 -2.73 46.64
CA GLU A 314 30.53 -4.17 46.50
C GLU A 314 29.22 -4.95 46.51
N LYS A 315 28.32 -4.59 47.43
CA LYS A 315 26.98 -5.18 47.51
C LYS A 315 26.18 -4.92 46.24
N ARG A 316 26.29 -3.71 45.68
CA ARG A 316 25.56 -3.33 44.45
C ARG A 316 26.14 -4.00 43.21
N ALA A 317 27.47 -4.03 43.05
CA ALA A 317 28.14 -4.75 41.97
C ALA A 317 27.79 -6.25 42.00
N SER A 318 27.80 -6.85 43.18
CA SER A 318 27.44 -8.27 43.36
C SER A 318 25.97 -8.55 43.01
N ALA A 319 25.05 -7.65 43.35
CA ALA A 319 23.64 -7.77 42.99
C ALA A 319 23.41 -7.68 41.47
N GLU A 320 24.14 -6.80 40.78
CA GLU A 320 24.06 -6.68 39.32
C GLU A 320 24.67 -7.89 38.61
N VAL A 321 25.77 -8.45 39.10
CA VAL A 321 26.33 -9.72 38.60
C VAL A 321 25.36 -10.90 38.80
N ALA A 322 24.63 -10.93 39.92
CA ALA A 322 23.60 -11.95 40.18
C ALA A 322 22.35 -11.79 39.30
N LYS A 323 22.08 -10.59 38.77
CA LYS A 323 21.07 -10.39 37.72
C LYS A 323 21.61 -10.85 36.37
N LEU A 324 22.86 -10.49 36.06
CA LEU A 324 23.53 -10.89 34.81
C LEU A 324 23.56 -12.42 34.66
N SER A 325 23.77 -13.16 35.76
CA SER A 325 23.76 -14.63 35.74
C SER A 325 22.42 -15.28 35.41
N LYS A 326 21.33 -14.53 35.53
CA LYS A 326 19.97 -14.99 35.22
C LYS A 326 19.47 -14.51 33.87
N MET A 327 20.18 -13.56 33.24
CA MET A 327 19.80 -12.95 31.97
C MET A 327 20.51 -13.63 30.79
N MET A 328 19.97 -13.43 29.59
CA MET A 328 20.59 -13.91 28.36
C MET A 328 21.82 -13.05 28.03
N SER A 329 22.99 -13.66 27.81
CA SER A 329 24.26 -12.94 27.54
C SER A 329 24.24 -12.04 26.29
N ILE A 330 23.27 -12.21 25.39
CA ILE A 330 23.07 -11.42 24.14
C ILE A 330 22.05 -10.29 24.32
N SER A 331 21.30 -10.23 25.42
CA SER A 331 20.32 -9.16 25.63
C SER A 331 21.03 -7.81 25.73
N PRO A 332 20.47 -6.73 25.13
CA PRO A 332 21.03 -5.38 25.25
C PRO A 332 21.24 -4.96 26.71
N GLU A 333 20.36 -5.38 27.61
CA GLU A 333 20.42 -5.14 29.05
C GLU A 333 21.61 -5.86 29.70
N ALA A 334 21.95 -7.07 29.26
CA ALA A 334 23.13 -7.80 29.73
C ALA A 334 24.43 -7.05 29.39
N THR A 335 24.50 -6.46 28.19
CA THR A 335 25.63 -5.61 27.78
C THR A 335 25.75 -4.37 28.66
N VAL A 336 24.63 -3.71 28.97
CA VAL A 336 24.62 -2.52 29.84
C VAL A 336 25.10 -2.86 31.26
N ILE A 337 24.60 -3.95 31.83
CA ILE A 337 24.98 -4.41 33.17
C ILE A 337 26.46 -4.79 33.21
N ARG A 338 26.96 -5.51 32.19
CA ARG A 338 28.39 -5.87 32.10
C ARG A 338 29.28 -4.63 32.07
N ASN A 339 28.96 -3.68 31.20
CA ASN A 339 29.71 -2.42 31.10
C ASN A 339 29.71 -1.64 32.42
N TYR A 340 28.56 -1.60 33.11
CA TYR A 340 28.45 -0.94 34.41
C TYR A 340 29.34 -1.60 35.47
N VAL A 341 29.31 -2.93 35.56
CA VAL A 341 30.14 -3.69 36.52
C VAL A 341 31.63 -3.53 36.20
N GLU A 342 32.02 -3.58 34.92
CA GLU A 342 33.41 -3.34 34.51
C GLU A 342 33.88 -1.92 34.84
N TRP A 343 33.01 -0.91 34.70
CA TRP A 343 33.33 0.44 35.11
C TRP A 343 33.60 0.52 36.61
N LEU A 344 32.75 -0.10 37.45
CA LEU A 344 32.96 -0.16 38.89
C LEU A 344 34.29 -0.85 39.27
N ILE A 345 34.68 -1.91 38.56
CA ILE A 345 35.93 -2.63 38.80
C ILE A 345 37.16 -1.76 38.47
N ASN A 346 37.07 -0.97 37.39
CA ASN A 346 38.19 -0.15 36.90
C ASN A 346 38.40 1.15 37.70
N MET A 347 37.46 1.51 38.59
CA MET A 347 37.61 2.69 39.43
C MET A 347 38.70 2.46 40.50
N PRO A 348 39.59 3.44 40.73
CA PRO A 348 40.70 3.30 41.66
C PRO A 348 40.26 3.55 43.12
N TRP A 349 39.36 2.71 43.65
CA TRP A 349 38.74 2.88 44.97
C TRP A 349 39.72 3.03 46.14
N SER A 350 40.90 2.42 46.04
CA SER A 350 41.92 2.41 47.11
C SER A 350 43.13 3.30 46.82
N LYS A 351 43.16 4.05 45.70
CA LYS A 351 44.28 4.93 45.37
C LYS A 351 43.88 6.39 45.62
N GLU A 352 44.48 6.98 46.63
CA GLU A 352 44.37 8.42 46.92
C GLU A 352 45.72 9.10 46.71
N THR A 353 45.71 10.28 46.11
CA THR A 353 46.88 11.16 46.06
C THR A 353 46.86 12.14 47.23
N LYS A 354 48.03 12.54 47.71
CA LYS A 354 48.11 13.60 48.73
C LYS A 354 47.88 14.95 48.06
N ASP A 355 46.95 15.73 48.59
CA ASP A 355 46.68 17.09 48.11
C ASP A 355 47.89 18.00 48.35
N LYS A 356 48.33 18.70 47.30
CA LYS A 356 49.40 19.71 47.36
C LYS A 356 48.81 21.11 47.17
N LEU A 357 48.53 21.80 48.28
CA LEU A 357 47.85 23.11 48.31
C LEU A 357 48.84 24.29 48.17
N ASP A 358 49.72 24.24 47.17
CA ASP A 358 50.64 25.34 46.85
C ASP A 358 50.13 26.15 45.64
N ILE A 359 49.57 27.33 45.94
CA ILE A 359 48.93 28.20 44.95
C ILE A 359 49.92 28.64 43.86
N LYS A 360 51.16 29.00 44.21
CA LYS A 360 52.16 29.47 43.22
C LYS A 360 52.61 28.35 42.29
N TRP A 361 52.77 27.15 42.85
CA TRP A 361 53.12 25.97 42.08
C TRP A 361 51.96 25.53 41.17
N SER A 362 50.72 25.57 41.68
CA SER A 362 49.52 25.29 40.88
C SER A 362 49.33 26.29 39.73
N GLU A 363 49.56 27.58 39.97
CA GLU A 363 49.48 28.63 38.93
C GLU A 363 50.48 28.36 37.80
N LYS A 364 51.72 28.02 38.15
CA LYS A 364 52.76 27.67 37.18
C LYS A 364 52.33 26.48 36.32
N ILE A 365 51.86 25.40 36.92
CA ILE A 365 51.41 24.20 36.20
C ILE A 365 50.19 24.50 35.32
N LEU A 366 49.22 25.27 35.83
CA LEU A 366 48.05 25.65 35.04
C LEU A 366 48.45 26.48 33.81
N ASN A 367 49.44 27.36 33.94
CA ASN A 367 49.96 28.16 32.84
C ASN A 367 50.85 27.37 31.86
N GLU A 368 51.55 26.34 32.34
CA GLU A 368 52.36 25.43 31.51
C GLU A 368 51.49 24.44 30.71
N ASP A 369 50.53 23.79 31.37
CA ASP A 369 49.71 22.73 30.77
C ASP A 369 48.52 23.25 29.96
N HIS A 370 48.06 24.48 30.25
CA HIS A 370 46.88 25.07 29.61
C HIS A 370 47.17 26.49 29.09
N TYR A 371 47.03 26.69 27.79
CA TYR A 371 47.18 28.00 27.16
C TYR A 371 45.87 28.82 27.26
N GLY A 372 45.94 30.08 27.69
CA GLY A 372 44.77 30.97 27.86
C GLY A 372 43.92 30.65 29.09
N LEU A 373 42.59 30.74 28.99
CA LEU A 373 41.63 30.39 30.05
C LEU A 373 41.84 31.14 31.39
N GLU A 374 42.23 32.41 31.35
CA GLU A 374 42.56 33.19 32.55
C GLU A 374 41.49 33.13 33.64
N LYS A 375 40.21 33.32 33.28
CA LYS A 375 39.09 33.24 34.23
C LYS A 375 38.94 31.87 34.90
N VAL A 376 39.20 30.77 34.17
CA VAL A 376 39.10 29.40 34.69
C VAL A 376 40.27 29.11 35.61
N LYS A 377 41.48 29.53 35.21
CA LYS A 377 42.70 29.40 36.02
C LYS A 377 42.58 30.18 37.32
N GLU A 378 42.16 31.44 37.26
CA GLU A 378 41.86 32.26 38.44
C GLU A 378 40.85 31.56 39.35
N ARG A 379 39.77 30.98 38.80
CA ARG A 379 38.77 30.25 39.59
C ARG A 379 39.32 29.02 40.30
N ILE A 380 40.20 28.25 39.64
CA ILE A 380 40.87 27.10 40.25
C ILE A 380 41.80 27.57 41.38
N LEU A 381 42.55 28.65 41.16
CA LEU A 381 43.45 29.22 42.15
C LEU A 381 42.70 29.80 43.35
N GLU A 382 41.58 30.50 43.14
CA GLU A 382 40.66 30.97 44.17
C GLU A 382 40.15 29.80 45.01
N TYR A 383 39.72 28.71 44.36
CA TYR A 383 39.24 27.53 45.06
C TYR A 383 40.33 26.86 45.91
N LEU A 384 41.55 26.73 45.36
CA LEU A 384 42.71 26.21 46.09
C LEU A 384 43.08 27.14 47.27
N ALA A 385 42.96 28.45 47.11
CA ALA A 385 43.19 29.42 48.17
C ALA A 385 42.16 29.29 49.30
N VAL A 386 40.88 29.12 48.97
CA VAL A 386 39.80 28.87 49.95
C VAL A 386 40.02 27.55 50.67
N ARG A 387 40.38 26.46 49.97
CA ARG A 387 40.73 25.18 50.59
C ARG A 387 41.95 25.29 51.52
N LYS A 388 42.96 26.09 51.17
CA LYS A 388 44.13 26.33 52.03
C LYS A 388 43.78 27.04 53.34
N LEU A 389 42.79 27.93 53.32
CA LEU A 389 42.36 28.71 54.50
C LEU A 389 41.34 27.98 55.39
N VAL A 390 40.37 27.31 54.79
CA VAL A 390 39.21 26.68 55.49
C VAL A 390 39.39 25.16 55.65
N GLY A 391 40.40 24.58 55.00
CA GLY A 391 40.69 23.14 55.03
C GLY A 391 39.74 22.36 54.12
N ASN A 392 38.68 21.81 54.70
CA ASN A 392 37.74 20.92 53.99
C ASN A 392 36.31 21.52 53.95
N PRO A 393 36.10 22.61 53.20
CA PRO A 393 34.75 23.16 53.04
C PRO A 393 33.88 22.14 52.31
N LYS A 394 32.75 21.73 52.92
CA LYS A 394 31.73 20.93 52.22
C LYS A 394 31.01 21.82 51.21
N GLY A 395 31.27 21.59 49.92
CA GLY A 395 30.41 22.05 48.82
C GLY A 395 30.78 23.40 48.20
N PRO A 396 31.81 23.42 47.34
CA PRO A 396 31.50 23.83 45.98
C PRO A 396 32.13 22.90 44.94
N ILE A 397 31.30 22.37 44.05
CA ILE A 397 31.77 21.78 42.79
C ILE A 397 32.29 22.96 41.95
N LEU A 398 33.54 22.87 41.47
CA LEU A 398 34.06 23.82 40.49
C LEU A 398 33.31 23.63 39.18
N CYS A 399 32.34 24.51 38.92
CA CYS A 399 31.69 24.61 37.62
C CYS A 399 32.44 25.63 36.76
N PHE A 400 33.03 25.17 35.67
CA PHE A 400 33.60 26.01 34.63
C PHE A 400 32.52 26.24 33.58
N ALA A 401 31.75 27.33 33.75
CA ALA A 401 30.75 27.76 32.79
C ALA A 401 31.37 28.66 31.71
#